data_AF-A0A523Q449-F1
#
_entry.id   AF-A0A523Q449-F1
#
_cell.length_a   1.000
_cell.length_b   1.000
_cell.length_c   1.000
_cell.angle_alpha   90.00
_cell.angle_beta   90.00
_cell.angle_gamma   90.00
#
_symmetry.space_group_name_H-M   'P 1'
#
loop_
_entity.id
_entity.type
_entity.pdbx_description
1 polymer ?
#
loop_
_entity_poly.entity_id
_entity_poly.type
_entity_poly.pdbx_seq_one_letter_code
_entity_poly.pdbx_strand_id
1 'polypeptide(L)'
;MQEATFKQLVIEYDHSARHAPGRFTAVTALWAALGQCVILALLLLAMVGLAFAVGHLLRPPFRLSALLWSLIFASLLWSTLAALWLRQSPLPGMEITWASHYRHARRQAALLQDLVQEEALGQGLPLADRLLWARTAWQLEGRMAAREPLMRLMREHPQVDEAHYLVACLELDEADDPNSTQNRSALRRSGLERLEALARQGNSEWALAAARRLEEAYEEGEDFAGLADLRPLRKALEARDQQALEALFDFGGRVELSVPNFSPRVLRPILDVLRREPAVGRAFLLKRTASQAAGWSLYLLVVERKRGVPQPDPQHWWQALEEQIDMPLRLMVADLDHPHWANPARQPLVEHIKRIEGACIYSGRSL
;
A
#
# COMPACT_ATOMS: atom_id res chain seq x y z
N MET A 1 -9.74 26.99 -3.19
CA MET A 1 -10.31 25.87 -3.96
C MET A 1 -11.37 25.21 -3.09
N GLN A 2 -12.58 24.95 -3.59
CA GLN A 2 -13.65 24.33 -2.78
C GLN A 2 -13.33 22.84 -2.57
N GLU A 3 -13.57 22.32 -1.36
CA GLU A 3 -13.22 20.95 -0.95
C GLU A 3 -13.84 19.88 -1.87
N ALA A 4 -15.04 20.12 -2.38
CA ALA A 4 -15.72 19.24 -3.32
C ALA A 4 -14.97 19.13 -4.67
N THR A 5 -14.42 20.25 -5.16
CA THR A 5 -13.64 20.30 -6.40
C THR A 5 -12.31 19.56 -6.25
N PHE A 6 -11.67 19.65 -5.06
CA PHE A 6 -10.46 18.88 -4.77
C PHE A 6 -10.73 17.38 -4.72
N LYS A 7 -11.80 16.95 -4.04
CA LYS A 7 -12.17 15.53 -3.96
C LYS A 7 -12.49 14.94 -5.33
N GLN A 8 -13.21 15.66 -6.19
CA GLN A 8 -13.45 15.24 -7.57
C GLN A 8 -12.14 15.12 -8.36
N LEU A 9 -11.24 16.09 -8.23
CA LEU A 9 -9.92 16.05 -8.86
C LEU A 9 -9.10 14.83 -8.42
N VAL A 10 -9.13 14.48 -7.14
CA VAL A 10 -8.41 13.32 -6.59
C VAL A 10 -9.03 12.00 -7.09
N ILE A 11 -10.36 11.90 -7.15
CA ILE A 11 -11.05 10.70 -7.66
C ILE A 11 -10.76 10.51 -9.16
N GLU A 12 -10.82 11.57 -9.95
CA GLU A 12 -10.52 11.53 -11.38
C GLU A 12 -9.03 11.23 -11.66
N TYR A 13 -8.15 11.71 -10.77
CA TYR A 13 -6.71 11.42 -10.80
C TYR A 13 -6.42 9.94 -10.49
N ASP A 14 -7.01 9.38 -9.43
CA ASP A 14 -6.84 7.97 -9.05
C ASP A 14 -7.44 7.03 -10.12
N HIS A 15 -8.61 7.38 -10.66
CA HIS A 15 -9.23 6.65 -11.77
C HIS A 15 -8.35 6.65 -13.03
N SER A 16 -7.78 7.80 -13.39
CA SER A 16 -6.91 7.92 -14.57
C SER A 16 -5.58 7.17 -14.42
N ALA A 17 -5.03 7.16 -13.20
CA ALA A 17 -3.81 6.42 -12.88
C ALA A 17 -4.00 4.90 -13.00
N ARG A 18 -5.18 4.38 -12.63
CA ARG A 18 -5.49 2.93 -12.64
C ARG A 18 -5.87 2.41 -14.02
N HIS A 19 -6.69 3.14 -14.77
CA HIS A 19 -7.30 2.62 -16.01
C HIS A 19 -6.54 2.98 -17.30
N ALA A 20 -5.65 3.98 -17.27
CA ALA A 20 -4.85 4.37 -18.43
C ALA A 20 -3.42 4.82 -18.06
N PRO A 21 -2.60 3.93 -17.43
CA PRO A 21 -1.31 4.29 -16.87
C PRO A 21 -0.33 4.89 -17.89
N GLY A 22 -0.38 4.45 -19.15
CA GLY A 22 0.45 5.01 -20.23
C GLY A 22 0.07 6.45 -20.61
N ARG A 23 -1.23 6.80 -20.61
CA ARG A 23 -1.68 8.17 -20.88
C ARG A 23 -1.41 9.08 -19.69
N PHE A 24 -1.63 8.57 -18.48
CA PHE A 24 -1.38 9.30 -17.25
C PHE A 24 0.09 9.66 -17.07
N THR A 25 1.01 8.72 -17.30
CA THR A 25 2.45 8.98 -17.27
C THR A 25 2.86 10.00 -18.34
N ALA A 26 2.32 9.89 -19.56
CA ALA A 26 2.59 10.85 -20.64
C ALA A 26 2.10 12.27 -20.30
N VAL A 27 0.89 12.42 -19.76
CA VAL A 27 0.32 13.72 -19.36
C VAL A 27 1.11 14.32 -18.19
N THR A 28 1.46 13.51 -17.19
CA THR A 28 2.25 13.97 -16.04
C THR A 28 3.66 14.38 -16.46
N ALA A 29 4.30 13.61 -17.35
CA ALA A 29 5.59 13.96 -17.93
C ALA A 29 5.51 15.24 -18.78
N LEU A 30 4.43 15.44 -19.54
CA LEU A 30 4.20 16.66 -20.31
C LEU A 30 4.09 17.89 -19.40
N TRP A 31 3.33 17.81 -18.31
CA TRP A 31 3.22 18.89 -17.32
C TRP A 31 4.54 19.19 -16.63
N ALA A 32 5.29 18.15 -16.26
CA ALA A 32 6.62 18.31 -15.68
C ALA A 32 7.59 18.98 -16.68
N ALA A 33 7.58 18.56 -17.95
CA ALA A 33 8.38 19.16 -19.01
C ALA A 33 8.00 20.62 -19.25
N LEU A 34 6.71 20.94 -19.26
CA LEU A 34 6.21 22.31 -19.41
C LEU A 34 6.64 23.20 -18.23
N GLY A 35 6.55 22.70 -17.00
CA GLY A 35 7.06 23.37 -15.81
C GLY A 35 8.56 23.66 -15.92
N GLN A 36 9.35 22.69 -16.36
CA GLN A 36 10.79 22.87 -16.56
C GLN A 36 11.11 23.89 -17.65
N CYS A 37 10.36 23.89 -18.77
CA CYS A 37 10.51 24.89 -19.82
C CYS A 37 10.23 26.31 -19.31
N VAL A 38 9.20 26.50 -18.47
CA VAL A 38 8.89 27.81 -17.87
C VAL A 38 10.04 28.28 -16.95
N ILE A 39 10.57 27.39 -16.12
CA ILE A 39 11.70 27.71 -15.23
C ILE A 39 12.94 28.12 -16.06
N LEU A 40 13.26 27.38 -17.12
CA LEU A 40 14.38 27.70 -18.01
C LEU A 40 14.16 29.03 -18.75
N ALA A 41 12.94 29.30 -19.21
CA ALA A 41 12.60 30.56 -19.86
C ALA A 41 12.74 31.75 -18.90
N LEU A 42 12.31 31.61 -17.65
CA LEU A 42 12.47 32.64 -16.61
C LEU A 42 13.95 32.86 -16.25
N LEU A 43 14.74 31.79 -16.18
CA LEU A 43 16.18 31.87 -15.94
C LEU A 43 16.88 32.64 -17.08
N LEU A 44 16.56 32.30 -18.33
CA LEU A 44 17.09 32.98 -19.51
C LEU A 44 16.69 34.46 -19.52
N LEU A 45 15.42 34.76 -19.24
CA LEU A 45 14.91 36.13 -19.13
C LEU A 45 15.64 36.92 -18.05
N ALA A 46 15.88 36.31 -16.89
CA ALA A 46 16.61 36.93 -15.79
C ALA A 46 18.08 37.22 -16.17
N MET A 47 18.77 36.29 -16.83
CA MET A 47 20.14 36.50 -17.27
C MET A 47 20.27 37.58 -18.34
N VAL A 48 19.41 37.55 -19.37
CA VAL A 48 19.42 38.55 -20.45
C VAL A 48 19.04 39.93 -19.92
N GLY A 49 18.01 40.00 -19.07
CA GLY A 49 17.57 41.23 -18.43
C GLY A 49 18.64 41.84 -17.53
N LEU A 50 19.34 41.01 -16.75
CA LEU A 50 20.45 41.47 -15.90
C LEU A 50 21.62 41.99 -16.73
N ALA A 51 22.04 41.26 -17.77
CA ALA A 51 23.13 41.68 -18.66
C ALA A 51 22.82 43.03 -19.34
N PHE A 52 21.58 43.20 -19.80
CA PHE A 52 21.10 44.45 -20.40
C PHE A 52 21.09 45.60 -19.39
N ALA A 53 20.54 45.39 -18.19
CA ALA A 53 20.47 46.40 -17.14
C ALA A 53 21.86 46.85 -16.67
N VAL A 54 22.80 45.91 -16.49
CA VAL A 54 24.19 46.21 -16.13
C VAL A 54 24.90 46.96 -17.27
N GLY A 55 24.70 46.56 -18.53
CA GLY A 55 25.26 47.27 -19.68
C GLY A 55 24.77 48.72 -19.77
N HIS A 56 23.53 48.99 -19.40
CA HIS A 56 22.99 50.34 -19.29
C HIS A 56 23.51 51.13 -18.09
N LEU A 57 23.78 50.46 -16.96
CA LEU A 57 24.33 51.08 -15.76
C LEU A 57 25.78 51.56 -15.97
N LEU A 58 26.56 50.82 -16.78
CA LEU A 58 27.95 51.13 -17.09
C LEU A 58 28.13 52.25 -18.13
N ARG A 59 27.06 52.67 -18.81
CA ARG A 59 27.09 53.77 -19.78
C ARG A 59 26.72 55.09 -19.09
N PRO A 60 27.56 56.13 -19.14
CA PRO A 60 27.17 57.46 -18.66
C PRO A 60 26.11 58.08 -19.58
N PRO A 61 25.16 58.88 -19.05
CA PRO A 61 24.99 59.23 -17.65
C PRO A 61 24.28 58.13 -16.84
N PHE A 62 24.61 58.07 -15.55
CA PHE A 62 23.99 57.14 -14.60
C PHE A 62 22.47 57.32 -14.54
N ARG A 63 21.71 56.22 -14.71
CA ARG A 63 20.25 56.23 -14.64
C ARG A 63 19.79 55.37 -13.45
N LEU A 64 19.09 56.00 -12.50
CA LEU A 64 18.51 55.31 -11.34
C LEU A 64 17.58 54.15 -11.75
N SER A 65 16.90 54.28 -12.90
CA SER A 65 16.07 53.21 -13.45
C SER A 65 16.88 51.95 -13.81
N ALA A 66 18.11 52.08 -14.30
CA ALA A 66 18.95 50.93 -14.63
C ALA A 66 19.37 50.14 -13.38
N LEU A 67 19.58 50.83 -12.24
CA LEU A 67 19.84 50.22 -10.95
C LEU A 67 18.61 49.44 -10.41
N LEU A 68 17.40 49.99 -10.57
CA LEU A 68 16.19 49.29 -10.15
C LEU A 68 15.96 48.02 -10.99
N TRP A 69 16.17 48.09 -12.30
CA TRP A 69 16.06 46.92 -13.17
C TRP A 69 17.10 45.85 -12.86
N SER A 70 18.36 46.22 -12.55
CA SER A 70 19.38 45.24 -12.18
C SER A 70 19.02 44.51 -10.88
N LEU A 71 18.46 45.21 -9.89
CA LEU A 71 17.98 44.59 -8.64
C LEU A 71 16.81 43.63 -8.89
N ILE A 72 15.86 43.98 -9.75
CA ILE A 72 14.72 43.11 -10.09
C ILE A 72 15.21 41.82 -10.76
N PHE A 73 16.06 41.93 -11.77
CA PHE A 73 16.57 40.75 -12.48
C PHE A 73 17.52 39.91 -11.63
N ALA A 74 18.32 40.53 -10.75
CA ALA A 74 19.15 39.82 -9.78
C ALA A 74 18.28 39.04 -8.77
N SER A 75 17.18 39.64 -8.28
CA SER A 75 16.23 38.97 -7.40
C SER A 75 15.52 37.79 -8.09
N LEU A 76 15.08 37.99 -9.35
CA LEU A 76 14.47 36.92 -10.15
C LEU A 76 15.46 35.78 -10.43
N LEU A 77 16.70 36.10 -10.77
CA LEU A 77 17.78 35.13 -10.98
C LEU A 77 18.06 34.35 -9.68
N TRP A 78 18.16 35.06 -8.55
CA TRP A 78 18.37 34.43 -7.25
C TRP A 78 17.20 33.53 -6.88
N SER A 79 15.95 33.96 -7.06
CA SER A 79 14.77 33.16 -6.74
C SER A 79 14.64 31.92 -7.63
N THR A 80 14.97 32.02 -8.93
CA THR A 80 14.92 30.88 -9.86
C THR A 80 16.07 29.90 -9.60
N LEU A 81 17.28 30.39 -9.32
CA LEU A 81 18.39 29.55 -8.86
C LEU A 81 18.06 28.90 -7.52
N ALA A 82 17.49 29.63 -6.55
CA ALA A 82 17.06 29.08 -5.28
C ALA A 82 15.96 28.02 -5.47
N ALA A 83 15.03 28.18 -6.41
CA ALA A 83 14.03 27.16 -6.73
C ALA A 83 14.64 25.90 -7.38
N LEU A 84 15.72 26.04 -8.16
CA LEU A 84 16.49 24.93 -8.71
C LEU A 84 17.41 24.27 -7.67
N TRP A 85 17.86 25.04 -6.68
CA TRP A 85 18.87 24.63 -5.68
C TRP A 85 18.28 24.21 -4.34
N LEU A 86 17.05 24.62 -4.04
CA LEU A 86 16.12 23.89 -3.19
C LEU A 86 15.95 22.53 -3.86
N ARG A 87 16.89 21.62 -3.58
CA ARG A 87 16.61 20.19 -3.61
C ARG A 87 15.23 20.07 -3.01
N GLN A 88 14.27 19.61 -3.81
CA GLN A 88 13.09 18.98 -3.26
C GLN A 88 13.66 17.94 -2.32
N SER A 89 13.72 18.28 -1.03
CA SER A 89 14.05 17.30 -0.02
C SER A 89 12.94 16.29 -0.22
N PRO A 90 13.25 15.06 -0.66
CA PRO A 90 12.20 14.07 -0.84
C PRO A 90 11.43 14.09 0.48
N LEU A 91 10.11 14.25 0.38
CA LEU A 91 9.23 14.13 1.54
C LEU A 91 9.72 12.88 2.30
N PRO A 92 10.06 12.99 3.59
CA PRO A 92 10.54 11.84 4.34
C PRO A 92 9.46 10.76 4.25
N GLY A 93 9.72 9.74 3.43
CA GLY A 93 8.69 8.81 2.97
C GLY A 93 8.96 8.14 1.62
N MET A 94 9.51 8.81 0.60
CA MET A 94 9.70 8.14 -0.71
C MET A 94 10.88 8.68 -1.54
N GLU A 95 12.01 8.00 -1.47
CA GLU A 95 12.70 7.61 -2.70
C GLU A 95 12.54 6.10 -2.85
N ILE A 96 11.43 5.66 -3.46
CA ILE A 96 11.41 4.32 -4.03
C ILE A 96 12.29 4.37 -5.28
N THR A 97 13.61 4.37 -5.07
CA THR A 97 14.57 4.33 -6.18
C THR A 97 14.24 3.15 -7.07
N TRP A 98 14.34 3.28 -8.40
CA TRP A 98 14.19 2.15 -9.33
C TRP A 98 15.01 0.91 -8.90
N ALA A 99 16.17 1.15 -8.29
CA ALA A 99 17.01 0.11 -7.68
C ALA A 99 16.34 -0.64 -6.51
N SER A 100 15.54 0.04 -5.68
CA SER A 100 14.75 -0.58 -4.61
C SER A 100 13.61 -1.44 -5.15
N HIS A 101 12.83 -0.95 -6.12
CA HIS A 101 11.80 -1.74 -6.82
C HIS A 101 12.41 -2.99 -7.46
N TYR A 102 13.52 -2.84 -8.19
CA TYR A 102 14.19 -3.97 -8.84
C TYR A 102 14.70 -5.01 -7.84
N ARG A 103 15.30 -4.56 -6.71
CA ARG A 103 15.72 -5.47 -5.64
C ARG A 103 14.53 -6.18 -4.98
N HIS A 104 13.40 -5.51 -4.83
CA HIS A 104 12.18 -6.10 -4.29
C HIS A 104 11.65 -7.19 -5.21
N ALA A 105 11.42 -6.86 -6.49
CA ALA A 105 10.96 -7.81 -7.50
C ALA A 105 11.89 -9.01 -7.62
N ARG A 106 13.22 -8.80 -7.61
CA ARG A 106 14.20 -9.90 -7.66
C ARG A 106 14.14 -10.82 -6.44
N ARG A 107 13.85 -10.28 -5.25
CA ARG A 107 13.68 -11.09 -4.03
C ARG A 107 12.39 -11.90 -4.06
N GLN A 108 11.30 -11.29 -4.50
CA GLN A 108 10.04 -12.00 -4.67
C GLN A 108 10.18 -13.11 -5.72
N ALA A 109 10.92 -12.88 -6.80
CA ALA A 109 11.19 -13.90 -7.82
C ALA A 109 12.01 -15.08 -7.26
N ALA A 110 13.05 -14.79 -6.46
CA ALA A 110 13.80 -15.84 -5.77
C ALA A 110 12.93 -16.61 -4.76
N LEU A 111 12.09 -15.91 -3.99
CA LEU A 111 11.13 -16.52 -3.08
C LEU A 111 10.16 -17.46 -3.81
N LEU A 112 9.64 -17.03 -4.97
CA LEU A 112 8.76 -17.85 -5.79
C LEU A 112 9.46 -19.12 -6.27
N GLN A 113 10.71 -19.02 -6.72
CA GLN A 113 11.52 -20.18 -7.11
C GLN A 113 11.75 -21.15 -5.94
N ASP A 114 12.08 -20.63 -4.75
CA ASP A 114 12.26 -21.44 -3.55
C ASP A 114 10.97 -22.20 -3.17
N LEU A 115 9.82 -21.51 -3.23
CA LEU A 115 8.51 -22.12 -2.94
C LEU A 115 8.15 -23.21 -3.95
N VAL A 116 8.33 -22.94 -5.24
CA VAL A 116 8.08 -23.92 -6.32
C VAL A 116 9.01 -25.14 -6.19
N GLN A 117 10.29 -24.92 -5.86
CA GLN A 117 11.25 -26.01 -5.71
C GLN A 117 10.92 -26.90 -4.51
N GLU A 118 10.56 -26.32 -3.35
CA GLU A 118 10.18 -27.11 -2.18
C GLU A 118 8.90 -27.90 -2.36
N GLU A 119 7.93 -27.32 -3.06
CA GLU A 119 6.72 -28.05 -3.45
C GLU A 119 7.07 -29.20 -4.41
N ALA A 120 7.97 -28.97 -5.38
CA ALA A 120 8.41 -30.01 -6.32
C ALA A 120 9.18 -31.15 -5.62
N LEU A 121 9.84 -30.85 -4.50
CA LEU A 121 10.51 -31.86 -3.66
C LEU A 121 9.53 -32.67 -2.79
N GLY A 122 8.22 -32.38 -2.85
CA GLY A 122 7.18 -33.14 -2.15
C GLY A 122 7.19 -32.94 -0.63
N GLN A 123 7.86 -31.91 -0.13
CA GLN A 123 7.97 -31.65 1.31
C GLN A 123 6.68 -31.08 1.91
N GLY A 124 5.76 -30.62 1.06
CA GLY A 124 4.47 -30.04 1.43
C GLY A 124 4.64 -28.67 2.07
N LEU A 125 4.24 -27.62 1.34
CA LEU A 125 4.28 -26.26 1.90
C LEU A 125 3.22 -26.07 3.01
N PRO A 126 3.55 -25.41 4.14
CA PRO A 126 2.57 -24.95 5.10
C PRO A 126 1.49 -24.07 4.45
N LEU A 127 0.28 -24.02 5.03
CA LEU A 127 -0.83 -23.22 4.52
C LEU A 127 -0.45 -21.76 4.22
N ALA A 128 0.28 -21.10 5.13
CA ALA A 128 0.72 -19.73 4.97
C ALA A 128 1.68 -19.55 3.77
N ASP A 129 2.55 -20.53 3.52
CA ASP A 129 3.49 -20.51 2.40
C ASP A 129 2.80 -20.79 1.05
N ARG A 130 1.72 -21.57 1.05
CA ARG A 130 0.90 -21.78 -0.15
C ARG A 130 0.15 -20.51 -0.56
N LEU A 131 -0.44 -19.80 0.41
CA LEU A 131 -1.04 -18.48 0.16
C LEU A 131 0.01 -17.47 -0.29
N LEU A 132 1.18 -17.46 0.34
CA LEU A 132 2.31 -16.63 -0.09
C LEU A 132 2.73 -16.95 -1.53
N TRP A 133 2.84 -18.23 -1.88
CA TRP A 133 3.16 -18.68 -3.23
C TRP A 133 2.13 -18.18 -4.24
N ALA A 134 0.85 -18.43 -4.01
CA ALA A 134 -0.23 -17.97 -4.89
C ALA A 134 -0.19 -16.46 -5.11
N ARG A 135 -0.07 -15.66 -4.05
CA ARG A 135 0.01 -14.20 -4.13
C ARG A 135 1.26 -13.71 -4.86
N THR A 136 2.42 -14.32 -4.59
CA THR A 136 3.69 -13.94 -5.21
C THR A 136 3.67 -14.27 -6.71
N ALA A 137 3.13 -15.43 -7.10
CA ALA A 137 2.93 -15.80 -8.50
C ALA A 137 1.99 -14.80 -9.20
N TRP A 138 0.87 -14.46 -8.56
CA TRP A 138 -0.07 -13.46 -9.07
C TRP A 138 0.62 -12.11 -9.33
N GLN A 139 1.39 -11.62 -8.35
CA GLN A 139 2.03 -10.30 -8.42
C GLN A 139 3.15 -10.24 -9.47
N LEU A 140 3.97 -11.28 -9.60
CA LEU A 140 5.17 -11.26 -10.45
C LEU A 140 4.94 -11.76 -11.87
N GLU A 141 4.23 -12.88 -11.99
CA GLU A 141 4.06 -13.62 -13.24
C GLU A 141 2.66 -13.42 -13.82
N GLY A 142 1.78 -12.77 -13.06
CA GLY A 142 0.41 -12.47 -13.43
C GLY A 142 -0.59 -13.47 -12.88
N ARG A 143 -1.86 -13.13 -13.05
CA ARG A 143 -3.01 -13.82 -12.48
C ARG A 143 -3.02 -15.33 -12.77
N MET A 144 -2.75 -15.71 -14.02
CA MET A 144 -2.76 -17.11 -14.45
C MET A 144 -1.69 -17.99 -13.79
N ALA A 145 -0.54 -17.43 -13.42
CA ALA A 145 0.52 -18.17 -12.72
C ALA A 145 0.08 -18.59 -11.31
N ALA A 146 -0.84 -17.85 -10.69
CA ALA A 146 -1.41 -18.18 -9.38
C ALA A 146 -2.48 -19.28 -9.44
N ARG A 147 -2.95 -19.69 -10.63
CA ARG A 147 -4.10 -20.58 -10.77
C ARG A 147 -3.85 -21.96 -10.14
N GLU A 148 -2.78 -22.63 -10.53
CA GLU A 148 -2.48 -23.98 -10.01
C GLU A 148 -2.27 -23.99 -8.48
N PRO A 149 -1.45 -23.10 -7.88
CA PRO A 149 -1.31 -23.09 -6.42
C PRO A 149 -2.64 -22.78 -5.71
N LEU A 150 -3.48 -21.89 -6.24
CA LEU A 150 -4.80 -21.59 -5.66
C LEU A 150 -5.77 -22.76 -5.77
N MET A 151 -5.85 -23.42 -6.94
CA MET A 151 -6.74 -24.56 -7.15
C MET A 151 -6.34 -25.75 -6.28
N ARG A 152 -5.03 -25.96 -6.09
CA ARG A 152 -4.53 -26.98 -5.15
C ARG A 152 -4.87 -26.60 -3.71
N LEU A 153 -4.58 -25.37 -3.32
CA LEU A 153 -4.90 -24.85 -1.99
C LEU A 153 -6.39 -25.03 -1.65
N MET A 154 -7.28 -24.70 -2.59
CA MET A 154 -8.72 -24.82 -2.40
C MET A 154 -9.20 -26.27 -2.31
N ARG A 155 -8.54 -27.21 -3.01
CA ARG A 155 -8.81 -28.66 -2.89
C ARG A 155 -8.40 -29.22 -1.54
N GLU A 156 -7.23 -28.80 -1.05
CA GLU A 156 -6.66 -29.33 0.20
C GLU A 156 -7.20 -28.62 1.45
N HIS A 157 -7.62 -27.36 1.30
CA HIS A 157 -8.15 -26.52 2.38
C HIS A 157 -9.41 -25.77 1.91
N PRO A 158 -10.55 -26.46 1.73
CA PRO A 158 -11.79 -25.87 1.22
C PRO A 158 -12.43 -24.83 2.16
N GLN A 159 -11.93 -24.69 3.38
CA GLN A 159 -12.37 -23.69 4.36
C GLN A 159 -11.65 -22.34 4.23
N VAL A 160 -10.72 -22.19 3.28
CA VAL A 160 -9.90 -20.98 3.14
C VAL A 160 -10.62 -20.02 2.19
N ASP A 161 -11.47 -19.15 2.73
CA ASP A 161 -12.27 -18.19 1.98
C ASP A 161 -11.44 -17.32 1.02
N GLU A 162 -10.22 -16.96 1.41
CA GLU A 162 -9.30 -16.23 0.55
C GLU A 162 -9.02 -16.97 -0.77
N ALA A 163 -8.78 -18.29 -0.70
CA ALA A 163 -8.50 -19.08 -1.89
C ALA A 163 -9.72 -19.09 -2.81
N HIS A 164 -10.93 -19.20 -2.24
CA HIS A 164 -12.18 -19.14 -2.99
C HIS A 164 -12.36 -17.78 -3.68
N TYR A 165 -12.07 -16.68 -2.97
CA TYR A 165 -12.16 -15.33 -3.52
C TYR A 165 -11.17 -15.14 -4.68
N LEU A 166 -9.90 -15.50 -4.46
CA LEU A 166 -8.86 -15.34 -5.48
C LEU A 166 -9.12 -16.21 -6.72
N VAL A 167 -9.56 -17.47 -6.54
CA VAL A 167 -9.96 -18.33 -7.66
C VAL A 167 -11.14 -17.72 -8.43
N ALA A 168 -12.15 -17.20 -7.73
CA ALA A 168 -13.30 -16.61 -8.40
C ALA A 168 -12.90 -15.38 -9.24
N CYS A 169 -12.00 -14.53 -8.74
CA CYS A 169 -11.43 -13.43 -9.52
C CYS A 169 -10.69 -13.94 -10.77
N LEU A 170 -9.86 -14.98 -10.65
CA LEU A 170 -9.18 -15.58 -11.81
C LEU A 170 -10.16 -16.10 -12.86
N GLU A 171 -11.22 -16.79 -12.44
CA GLU A 171 -12.23 -17.34 -13.35
C GLU A 171 -12.99 -16.25 -14.10
N LEU A 172 -13.32 -15.13 -13.44
CA LEU A 172 -13.94 -13.98 -14.10
C LEU A 172 -12.99 -13.32 -15.10
N ASP A 173 -11.75 -13.05 -14.70
CA ASP A 173 -10.77 -12.40 -15.58
C ASP A 173 -10.46 -13.24 -16.82
N GLU A 174 -10.34 -14.56 -16.65
CA GLU A 174 -10.11 -15.50 -17.75
C GLU A 174 -11.36 -15.67 -18.65
N ALA A 175 -12.56 -15.47 -18.10
CA ALA A 175 -13.77 -15.40 -18.90
C ALA A 175 -13.85 -14.13 -19.76
N ASP A 176 -13.25 -13.04 -19.28
CA ASP A 176 -13.21 -11.75 -19.97
C ASP A 176 -12.04 -11.62 -20.96
N ASP A 177 -11.02 -12.47 -20.85
CA ASP A 177 -9.94 -12.55 -21.83
C ASP A 177 -10.46 -13.07 -23.19
N PRO A 178 -10.41 -12.26 -24.27
CA PRO A 178 -10.84 -12.68 -25.60
C PRO A 178 -9.99 -13.80 -26.18
N ASN A 179 -8.76 -14.01 -25.69
CA ASN A 179 -7.84 -15.04 -26.15
C ASN A 179 -7.94 -16.34 -25.33
N SER A 180 -8.84 -16.40 -24.35
CA SER A 180 -9.02 -17.60 -23.53
C SER A 180 -9.50 -18.78 -24.37
N THR A 181 -8.82 -19.91 -24.21
CA THR A 181 -9.17 -21.19 -24.87
C THR A 181 -10.20 -22.00 -24.09
N GLN A 182 -10.54 -21.57 -22.88
CA GLN A 182 -11.49 -22.26 -22.02
C GLN A 182 -12.94 -21.83 -22.29
N ASN A 183 -13.89 -22.59 -21.76
CA ASN A 183 -15.30 -22.24 -21.87
C ASN A 183 -15.61 -21.01 -20.99
N ARG A 184 -15.48 -19.82 -21.59
CA ARG A 184 -15.68 -18.51 -20.95
C ARG A 184 -17.03 -18.41 -20.21
N SER A 185 -18.10 -18.97 -20.78
CA SER A 185 -19.42 -18.95 -20.13
C SER A 185 -19.47 -19.78 -18.84
N ALA A 186 -18.77 -20.92 -18.81
CA ALA A 186 -18.67 -21.78 -17.64
C ALA A 186 -17.77 -21.15 -16.57
N LEU A 187 -16.66 -20.54 -16.97
CA LEU A 187 -15.76 -19.81 -16.08
C LEU A 187 -16.48 -18.62 -15.42
N ARG A 188 -17.17 -17.79 -16.22
CA ARG A 188 -17.92 -16.65 -15.68
C ARG A 188 -18.96 -17.10 -14.67
N ARG A 189 -19.73 -18.15 -15.00
CA ARG A 189 -20.72 -18.73 -14.08
C ARG A 189 -20.09 -19.23 -12.79
N SER A 190 -19.03 -20.04 -12.88
CA SER A 190 -18.31 -20.57 -11.71
C SER A 190 -17.78 -19.45 -10.81
N GLY A 191 -17.17 -18.41 -11.41
CA GLY A 191 -16.65 -17.26 -10.68
C GLY A 191 -17.75 -16.50 -9.95
N LEU A 192 -18.86 -16.19 -10.65
CA LEU A 192 -20.02 -15.52 -10.05
C LEU A 192 -20.64 -16.34 -8.90
N GLU A 193 -20.89 -17.63 -9.10
CA GLU A 193 -21.45 -18.52 -8.06
C GLU A 193 -20.56 -18.56 -6.81
N ARG A 194 -19.24 -18.56 -7.00
CA ARG A 194 -18.27 -18.63 -5.91
C ARG A 194 -18.18 -17.31 -5.13
N LEU A 195 -18.21 -16.16 -5.81
CA LEU A 195 -18.30 -14.85 -5.17
C LEU A 195 -19.62 -14.67 -4.43
N GLU A 196 -20.73 -15.11 -5.03
CA GLU A 196 -22.05 -15.02 -4.42
C GLU A 196 -22.13 -15.88 -3.15
N ALA A 197 -21.58 -17.10 -3.18
CA ALA A 197 -21.51 -17.97 -2.01
C ALA A 197 -20.72 -17.30 -0.86
N LEU A 198 -19.56 -16.71 -1.15
CA LEU A 198 -18.76 -15.98 -0.15
C LEU A 198 -19.48 -14.76 0.41
N ALA A 199 -20.09 -13.95 -0.46
CA ALA A 199 -20.84 -12.77 -0.06
C ALA A 199 -22.04 -13.13 0.84
N ARG A 200 -22.79 -14.18 0.49
CA ARG A 200 -23.95 -14.65 1.26
C ARG A 200 -23.57 -15.30 2.59
N GLN A 201 -22.42 -15.97 2.68
CA GLN A 201 -21.93 -16.51 3.95
C GLN A 201 -21.65 -15.40 4.97
N GLY A 202 -21.05 -14.29 4.53
CA GLY A 202 -20.93 -13.06 5.32
C GLY A 202 -20.11 -13.18 6.63
N ASN A 203 -19.35 -14.27 6.82
CA ASN A 203 -18.67 -14.60 8.07
C ASN A 203 -17.15 -14.40 8.00
N SER A 204 -16.63 -13.81 6.93
CA SER A 204 -15.20 -13.55 6.78
C SER A 204 -14.92 -12.17 6.19
N GLU A 205 -13.68 -11.74 6.35
CA GLU A 205 -13.16 -10.48 5.80
C GLU A 205 -13.25 -10.40 4.27
N TRP A 206 -13.41 -11.54 3.59
CA TRP A 206 -13.51 -11.63 2.14
C TRP A 206 -14.93 -11.45 1.61
N ALA A 207 -15.97 -11.53 2.45
CA ALA A 207 -17.35 -11.44 2.00
C ALA A 207 -17.69 -10.07 1.36
N LEU A 208 -17.20 -8.98 1.95
CA LEU A 208 -17.42 -7.64 1.38
C LEU A 208 -16.62 -7.44 0.08
N ALA A 209 -15.37 -7.91 0.03
CA ALA A 209 -14.57 -7.88 -1.18
C ALA A 209 -15.24 -8.68 -2.31
N ALA A 210 -15.79 -9.86 -1.99
CA ALA A 210 -16.54 -10.69 -2.91
C ALA A 210 -17.81 -9.97 -3.42
N ALA A 211 -18.56 -9.33 -2.54
CA ALA A 211 -19.74 -8.56 -2.93
C ALA A 211 -19.40 -7.38 -3.85
N ARG A 212 -18.28 -6.67 -3.60
CA ARG A 212 -17.81 -5.59 -4.48
C ARG A 212 -17.41 -6.11 -5.86
N ARG A 213 -16.65 -7.21 -5.90
CA ARG A 213 -16.27 -7.82 -7.19
C ARG A 213 -17.48 -8.35 -7.96
N LEU A 214 -18.48 -8.87 -7.25
CA LEU A 214 -19.73 -9.33 -7.85
C LEU A 214 -20.54 -8.16 -8.43
N GLU A 215 -20.54 -7.00 -7.75
CA GLU A 215 -21.18 -5.77 -8.24
C GLU A 215 -20.55 -5.32 -9.56
N GLU A 216 -19.22 -5.24 -9.61
CA GLU A 216 -18.48 -4.92 -10.85
C GLU A 216 -18.84 -5.90 -11.98
N ALA A 217 -18.85 -7.20 -11.70
CA ALA A 217 -19.14 -8.22 -12.71
C ALA A 217 -20.59 -8.18 -13.21
N TYR A 218 -21.56 -7.82 -12.36
CA TYR A 218 -22.94 -7.61 -12.78
C TYR A 218 -23.13 -6.31 -13.54
N GLU A 219 -22.43 -5.23 -13.18
CA GLU A 219 -22.43 -3.97 -13.94
C GLU A 219 -21.87 -4.17 -15.36
N GLU A 220 -20.73 -4.86 -15.48
CA GLU A 220 -20.11 -5.20 -16.77
C GLU A 220 -20.99 -6.12 -17.63
N GLY A 221 -21.75 -7.02 -16.98
CA GLY A 221 -22.65 -7.95 -17.64
C GLY A 221 -24.07 -7.41 -17.89
N GLU A 222 -24.34 -6.15 -17.52
CA GLU A 222 -25.68 -5.53 -17.55
C GLU A 222 -26.76 -6.35 -16.79
N ASP A 223 -26.37 -7.07 -15.74
CA ASP A 223 -27.29 -7.86 -14.90
C ASP A 223 -27.91 -6.99 -13.80
N PHE A 224 -28.90 -6.18 -14.19
CA PHE A 224 -29.60 -5.29 -13.28
C PHE A 224 -30.43 -6.02 -12.21
N ALA A 225 -30.84 -7.25 -12.47
CA ALA A 225 -31.58 -8.06 -11.49
C ALA A 225 -30.63 -8.52 -10.37
N GLY A 226 -29.46 -9.06 -10.72
CA GLY A 226 -28.41 -9.41 -9.77
C GLY A 226 -27.96 -8.21 -8.92
N LEU A 227 -27.83 -7.03 -9.54
CA LEU A 227 -27.50 -5.79 -8.81
C LEU A 227 -28.57 -5.38 -7.80
N ALA A 228 -29.86 -5.54 -8.13
CA ALA A 228 -30.95 -5.19 -7.23
C ALA A 228 -30.92 -6.04 -5.95
N ASP A 229 -30.63 -7.34 -6.09
CA ASP A 229 -30.51 -8.29 -4.97
C ASP A 229 -29.21 -8.09 -4.18
N LEU A 230 -28.11 -7.71 -4.85
CA LEU A 230 -26.80 -7.56 -4.24
C LEU A 230 -26.67 -6.28 -3.39
N ARG A 231 -27.26 -5.16 -3.80
CA ARG A 231 -27.16 -3.86 -3.10
C ARG A 231 -27.52 -3.91 -1.61
N PRO A 232 -28.66 -4.50 -1.18
CA PRO A 232 -28.98 -4.61 0.24
C PRO A 232 -27.99 -5.51 0.99
N LEU A 233 -27.56 -6.62 0.38
CA LEU A 233 -26.54 -7.51 0.94
C LEU A 233 -25.21 -6.77 1.15
N ARG A 234 -24.72 -6.05 0.14
CA ARG A 234 -23.49 -5.26 0.22
C ARG A 234 -23.55 -4.24 1.35
N LYS A 235 -24.66 -3.52 1.47
CA LYS A 235 -24.85 -2.54 2.56
C LYS A 235 -24.82 -3.19 3.95
N ALA A 236 -25.42 -4.37 4.10
CA ALA A 236 -25.34 -5.13 5.35
C ALA A 236 -23.91 -5.62 5.65
N LEU A 237 -23.19 -6.07 4.62
CA LEU A 237 -21.79 -6.48 4.74
C LEU A 237 -20.86 -5.30 5.08
N GLU A 238 -21.08 -4.11 4.51
CA GLU A 238 -20.34 -2.89 4.86
C GLU A 238 -20.55 -2.51 6.33
N ALA A 239 -21.79 -2.54 6.80
CA ALA A 239 -22.10 -2.29 8.21
C ALA A 239 -21.42 -3.32 9.13
N ARG A 240 -21.41 -4.60 8.72
CA ARG A 240 -20.76 -5.67 9.49
C ARG A 240 -19.23 -5.54 9.47
N ASP A 241 -18.60 -5.24 8.34
CA ASP A 241 -17.16 -5.02 8.27
C ASP A 241 -16.74 -3.83 9.13
N GLN A 242 -17.52 -2.75 9.12
CA GLN A 242 -17.30 -1.59 9.99
C GLN A 242 -17.40 -1.96 11.48
N GLN A 243 -18.42 -2.73 11.89
CA GLN A 243 -18.56 -3.20 13.26
C GLN A 243 -17.41 -4.14 13.67
N ALA A 244 -17.01 -5.06 12.79
CA ALA A 244 -15.89 -5.96 13.02
C ALA A 244 -14.58 -5.17 13.19
N LEU A 245 -14.38 -4.15 12.35
CA LEU A 245 -13.26 -3.23 12.45
C LEU A 245 -13.24 -2.48 13.77
N GLU A 246 -14.35 -1.85 14.15
CA GLU A 246 -14.45 -1.13 15.43
C GLU A 246 -14.12 -2.05 16.61
N ALA A 247 -14.63 -3.28 16.61
CA ALA A 247 -14.31 -4.28 17.63
C ALA A 247 -12.84 -4.72 17.64
N LEU A 248 -12.18 -4.78 16.48
CA LEU A 248 -10.75 -5.10 16.36
C LEU A 248 -9.84 -3.91 16.73
N PHE A 249 -10.31 -2.68 16.56
CA PHE A 249 -9.57 -1.47 16.92
C PHE A 249 -9.87 -0.97 18.35
N ASP A 250 -10.84 -1.55 19.06
CA ASP A 250 -11.13 -1.20 20.45
C ASP A 250 -10.14 -1.84 21.43
N PHE A 251 -9.17 -1.08 21.93
CA PHE A 251 -8.21 -1.55 22.94
C PHE A 251 -8.62 -1.23 24.38
N GLY A 252 -9.86 -0.81 24.63
CA GLY A 252 -10.35 -0.40 25.95
C GLY A 252 -10.72 -1.55 26.90
N GLY A 253 -10.89 -2.77 26.38
CA GLY A 253 -11.33 -3.94 27.14
C GLY A 253 -10.33 -5.09 27.19
N ARG A 254 -10.82 -6.30 27.49
CA ARG A 254 -10.02 -7.53 27.40
C ARG A 254 -9.69 -7.79 25.93
N VAL A 255 -8.40 -7.79 25.59
CA VAL A 255 -7.92 -8.02 24.22
C VAL A 255 -7.49 -9.48 24.07
N GLU A 256 -7.97 -10.15 23.03
CA GLU A 256 -7.49 -11.48 22.65
C GLU A 256 -6.31 -11.33 21.68
N LEU A 257 -5.13 -11.73 22.12
CA LEU A 257 -3.89 -11.67 21.37
C LEU A 257 -3.25 -13.06 21.29
N SER A 258 -2.77 -13.42 20.10
CA SER A 258 -2.01 -14.64 19.88
C SER A 258 -0.83 -14.38 18.96
N VAL A 259 0.16 -15.27 18.96
CA VAL A 259 1.25 -15.22 17.98
C VAL A 259 0.69 -15.67 16.62
N PRO A 260 0.93 -14.92 15.53
CA PRO A 260 0.52 -15.34 14.20
C PRO A 260 1.33 -16.56 13.75
N ASN A 261 0.67 -17.52 13.11
CA ASN A 261 1.34 -18.68 12.53
C ASN A 261 1.87 -18.35 11.12
N PHE A 262 2.82 -17.43 11.05
CA PHE A 262 3.48 -17.06 9.81
C PHE A 262 4.76 -17.86 9.63
N SER A 263 5.03 -18.27 8.38
CA SER A 263 6.32 -18.85 8.05
C SER A 263 7.43 -17.79 8.18
N PRO A 264 8.69 -18.21 8.40
CA PRO A 264 9.83 -17.30 8.37
C PRO A 264 9.95 -16.49 7.07
N ARG A 265 9.40 -17.02 5.96
CA ARG A 265 9.39 -16.35 4.65
C ARG A 265 8.44 -15.17 4.62
N VAL A 266 7.22 -15.34 5.15
CA VAL A 266 6.23 -14.25 5.28
C VAL A 266 6.77 -13.14 6.18
N LEU A 267 7.53 -13.49 7.23
CA LEU A 267 8.10 -12.50 8.16
C LEU A 267 9.31 -11.73 7.58
N ARG A 268 9.98 -12.29 6.57
CA ARG A 268 11.26 -11.76 6.07
C ARG A 268 11.17 -10.31 5.55
N PRO A 269 10.15 -9.90 4.78
CA PRO A 269 9.99 -8.50 4.37
C PRO A 269 9.90 -7.55 5.56
N ILE A 270 9.09 -7.89 6.57
CA ILE A 270 8.95 -7.11 7.80
C ILE A 270 10.31 -6.97 8.50
N LEU A 271 11.01 -8.09 8.69
CA LEU A 271 12.31 -8.10 9.35
C LEU A 271 13.36 -7.28 8.58
N ASP A 272 13.32 -7.29 7.25
CA ASP A 272 14.22 -6.49 6.42
C ASP A 272 13.96 -4.98 6.55
N VAL A 273 12.69 -4.56 6.68
CA VAL A 273 12.32 -3.17 6.95
C VAL A 273 12.80 -2.78 8.36
N LEU A 274 12.47 -3.58 9.38
CA LEU A 274 12.84 -3.31 10.77
C LEU A 274 14.36 -3.23 10.99
N ARG A 275 15.15 -4.04 10.26
CA ARG A 275 16.63 -3.99 10.32
C ARG A 275 17.22 -2.70 9.76
N ARG A 276 16.55 -2.05 8.80
CA ARG A 276 17.01 -0.82 8.15
C ARG A 276 16.63 0.43 8.93
N GLU A 277 15.68 0.30 9.85
CA GLU A 277 15.14 1.41 10.62
C GLU A 277 15.86 1.53 11.99
N PRO A 278 16.83 2.45 12.13
CA PRO A 278 17.63 2.57 13.34
C PRO A 278 16.83 2.96 14.59
N ALA A 279 15.65 3.57 14.41
CA ALA A 279 14.77 3.94 15.51
C ALA A 279 14.12 2.72 16.19
N VAL A 280 14.02 1.57 15.50
CA VAL A 280 13.40 0.35 16.05
C VAL A 280 14.35 -0.33 17.04
N GLY A 281 13.94 -0.42 18.30
CA GLY A 281 14.62 -1.18 19.34
C GLY A 281 14.16 -2.63 19.38
N ARG A 282 12.86 -2.85 19.61
CA ARG A 282 12.23 -4.17 19.58
C ARG A 282 10.93 -4.09 18.80
N ALA A 283 10.55 -5.18 18.13
CA ALA A 283 9.27 -5.26 17.46
C ALA A 283 8.57 -6.59 17.78
N PHE A 284 7.28 -6.50 18.07
CA PHE A 284 6.41 -7.62 18.39
C PHE A 284 5.33 -7.72 17.32
N LEU A 285 5.08 -8.93 16.83
CA LEU A 285 4.01 -9.19 15.87
C LEU A 285 2.97 -10.09 16.52
N LEU A 286 1.74 -9.60 16.55
CA LEU A 286 0.61 -10.26 17.19
C LEU A 286 -0.56 -10.35 16.23
N LYS A 287 -1.37 -11.37 16.40
CA LYS A 287 -2.69 -11.50 15.80
C LYS A 287 -3.72 -11.16 16.86
N ARG A 288 -4.60 -10.22 16.54
CA ARG A 288 -5.75 -9.87 17.34
C ARG A 288 -7.01 -10.45 16.72
N THR A 289 -7.82 -11.07 17.56
CA THR A 289 -9.19 -11.50 17.25
C THR A 289 -10.17 -10.86 18.21
N ALA A 290 -11.46 -10.88 17.87
CA ALA A 290 -12.53 -10.48 18.76
C ALA A 290 -13.74 -11.37 18.50
N SER A 291 -14.48 -11.73 19.56
CA SER A 291 -15.70 -12.54 19.44
C SER A 291 -16.78 -11.87 18.58
N GLN A 292 -16.84 -10.53 18.61
CA GLN A 292 -17.74 -9.71 17.77
C GLN A 292 -17.28 -9.61 16.31
N ALA A 293 -16.04 -10.03 16.01
CA ALA A 293 -15.42 -10.00 14.68
C ALA A 293 -14.92 -11.41 14.28
N ALA A 294 -15.74 -12.43 14.55
CA ALA A 294 -15.38 -13.83 14.29
C ALA A 294 -15.10 -14.07 12.80
N GLY A 295 -13.90 -14.52 12.45
CA GLY A 295 -13.46 -14.69 11.05
C GLY A 295 -12.63 -13.53 10.50
N TRP A 296 -12.55 -12.41 11.22
CA TRP A 296 -11.64 -11.30 10.93
C TRP A 296 -10.39 -11.40 11.81
N SER A 297 -9.30 -10.81 11.34
CA SER A 297 -8.05 -10.74 12.11
C SER A 297 -7.33 -9.44 11.84
N LEU A 298 -6.84 -8.81 12.89
CA LEU A 298 -5.96 -7.64 12.80
C LEU A 298 -4.56 -8.05 13.23
N TYR A 299 -3.57 -7.83 12.38
CA TYR A 299 -2.17 -8.05 12.73
C TYR A 299 -1.59 -6.77 13.30
N LEU A 300 -0.96 -6.86 14.47
CA LEU A 300 -0.41 -5.73 15.21
C LEU A 300 1.11 -5.84 15.21
N LEU A 301 1.78 -4.90 14.57
CA LEU A 301 3.22 -4.71 14.69
C LEU A 301 3.48 -3.65 15.75
N VAL A 302 3.76 -4.08 16.96
CA VAL A 302 4.05 -3.21 18.10
C VAL A 302 5.54 -2.91 18.13
N VAL A 303 5.89 -1.63 18.12
CA VAL A 303 7.29 -1.18 18.03
C VAL A 303 7.69 -0.46 19.31
N GLU A 304 8.77 -0.94 19.92
CA GLU A 304 9.48 -0.30 21.02
C GLU A 304 10.72 0.38 20.45
N ARG A 305 10.82 1.70 20.62
CA ARG A 305 11.91 2.50 20.05
C ARG A 305 13.23 2.28 20.79
N LYS A 306 14.34 2.36 20.06
CA LYS A 306 15.69 2.23 20.60
C LYS A 306 16.07 3.52 21.35
N ARG A 307 16.49 3.39 22.61
CA ARG A 307 16.97 4.55 23.39
C ARG A 307 18.35 4.99 22.91
N GLY A 308 18.64 6.29 22.98
CA GLY A 308 19.97 6.86 22.73
C GLY A 308 20.33 7.12 21.26
N VAL A 309 19.38 6.96 20.33
CA VAL A 309 19.51 7.38 18.92
C VAL A 309 18.50 8.49 18.60
N PRO A 310 18.80 9.37 17.61
CA PRO A 310 17.83 10.35 17.13
C PRO A 310 16.52 9.66 16.72
N GLN A 311 15.40 10.12 17.27
CA GLN A 311 14.10 9.52 17.04
C GLN A 311 13.32 10.32 15.98
N PRO A 312 12.65 9.66 15.04
CA PRO A 312 11.71 10.30 14.13
C PRO A 312 10.47 10.77 14.89
N ASP A 313 9.65 11.64 14.29
CA ASP A 313 8.43 12.13 14.96
C ASP A 313 7.45 10.98 15.25
N PRO A 314 7.08 10.74 16.53
CA PRO A 314 6.13 9.69 16.89
C PRO A 314 4.74 9.84 16.29
N GLN A 315 4.31 11.03 15.87
CA GLN A 315 2.97 11.20 15.30
C GLN A 315 2.82 10.61 13.89
N HIS A 316 3.90 10.60 13.09
CA HIS A 316 3.82 10.31 11.66
C HIS A 316 4.66 9.09 11.23
N TRP A 317 5.69 8.75 12.00
CA TRP A 317 6.65 7.73 11.60
C TRP A 317 6.03 6.32 11.43
N TRP A 318 5.07 5.96 12.26
CA TRP A 318 4.43 4.64 12.19
C TRP A 318 3.70 4.42 10.86
N GLN A 319 3.14 5.47 10.24
CA GLN A 319 2.49 5.40 8.91
C GLN A 319 3.51 5.08 7.83
N ALA A 320 4.65 5.79 7.83
CA ALA A 320 5.72 5.55 6.87
C ALA A 320 6.33 4.14 7.03
N LEU A 321 6.33 3.58 8.24
CA LEU A 321 6.75 2.21 8.49
C LEU A 321 5.70 1.20 7.99
N GLU A 322 4.42 1.47 8.23
CA GLU A 322 3.29 0.64 7.75
C GLU A 322 3.26 0.57 6.23
N GLU A 323 3.42 1.70 5.54
CA GLU A 323 3.48 1.78 4.07
C GLU A 323 4.64 1.00 3.44
N GLN A 324 5.75 0.83 4.17
CA GLN A 324 6.89 0.05 3.71
C GLN A 324 6.70 -1.46 3.87
N ILE A 325 5.72 -1.87 4.68
CA ILE A 325 5.45 -3.26 4.95
C ILE A 325 4.37 -3.75 3.98
N ASP A 326 4.83 -4.43 2.93
CA ASP A 326 3.94 -5.16 2.04
C ASP A 326 3.51 -6.46 2.72
N MET A 327 2.44 -6.38 3.51
CA MET A 327 1.77 -7.53 4.08
C MET A 327 0.41 -7.71 3.41
N PRO A 328 0.10 -8.92 2.93
CA PRO A 328 -1.16 -9.18 2.26
C PRO A 328 -2.35 -9.32 3.22
N LEU A 329 -2.19 -8.89 4.46
CA LEU A 329 -3.14 -9.02 5.56
C LEU A 329 -3.26 -7.68 6.27
N ARG A 330 -4.41 -7.42 6.90
CA ARG A 330 -4.68 -6.17 7.60
C ARG A 330 -3.70 -5.98 8.75
N LEU A 331 -2.72 -5.09 8.55
CA LEU A 331 -1.67 -4.78 9.50
C LEU A 331 -1.93 -3.39 10.10
N MET A 332 -1.59 -3.21 11.37
CA MET A 332 -1.52 -1.91 12.03
C MET A 332 -0.18 -1.81 12.74
N VAL A 333 0.52 -0.69 12.56
CA VAL A 333 1.75 -0.39 13.31
C VAL A 333 1.41 0.39 14.58
N ALA A 334 1.80 -0.15 15.73
CA ALA A 334 1.61 0.46 17.04
C ALA A 334 2.95 0.90 17.63
N ASP A 335 3.30 2.17 17.44
CA ASP A 335 4.46 2.79 18.06
C ASP A 335 4.19 3.11 19.53
N LEU A 336 4.92 2.48 20.44
CA LEU A 336 4.71 2.65 21.89
C LEU A 336 5.01 4.07 22.38
N ASP A 337 5.79 4.86 21.63
CA ASP A 337 6.08 6.25 21.98
C ASP A 337 5.04 7.24 21.39
N HIS A 338 4.11 6.77 20.56
CA HIS A 338 2.99 7.60 20.07
C HIS A 338 2.06 7.97 21.24
N PRO A 339 1.55 9.22 21.34
CA PRO A 339 0.74 9.69 22.48
C PRO A 339 -0.45 8.80 22.83
N HIS A 340 -1.06 8.19 21.82
CA HIS A 340 -2.15 7.22 21.98
C HIS A 340 -1.75 5.96 22.76
N TRP A 341 -0.54 5.43 22.51
CA TRP A 341 -0.02 4.19 23.11
C TRP A 341 0.79 4.44 24.38
N ALA A 342 1.46 5.60 24.48
CA ALA A 342 2.18 6.03 25.67
C ALA A 342 1.25 6.38 26.86
N ASN A 343 -0.06 6.45 26.63
CA ASN A 343 -1.05 6.72 27.68
C ASN A 343 -0.94 5.71 28.85
N PRO A 344 -0.81 6.17 30.11
CA PRO A 344 -0.75 5.30 31.29
C PRO A 344 -1.87 4.26 31.38
N ALA A 345 -3.07 4.57 30.88
CA ALA A 345 -4.20 3.64 30.87
C ALA A 345 -3.94 2.37 30.03
N ARG A 346 -3.00 2.42 29.08
CA ARG A 346 -2.66 1.29 28.18
C ARG A 346 -1.44 0.51 28.62
N GLN A 347 -0.74 0.96 29.66
CA GLN A 347 0.43 0.25 30.21
C GLN A 347 0.16 -1.22 30.52
N PRO A 348 -1.01 -1.62 31.11
CA PRO A 348 -1.30 -3.05 31.33
C PRO A 348 -1.33 -3.87 30.04
N LEU A 349 -1.86 -3.32 28.95
CA LEU A 349 -1.91 -3.97 27.64
C LEU A 349 -0.50 -4.08 27.03
N VAL A 350 0.29 -3.02 27.09
CA VAL A 350 1.68 -3.02 26.60
C VAL A 350 2.52 -4.05 27.33
N GLU A 351 2.37 -4.13 28.66
CA GLU A 351 3.05 -5.14 29.48
C GLU A 351 2.57 -6.56 29.18
N HIS A 352 1.27 -6.74 28.90
CA HIS A 352 0.75 -8.03 28.45
C HIS A 352 1.39 -8.46 27.11
N ILE A 353 1.42 -7.55 26.13
CA ILE A 353 2.05 -7.76 24.81
C ILE A 353 3.51 -8.22 24.96
N LYS A 354 4.29 -7.53 25.79
CA LYS A 354 5.72 -7.83 26.01
C LYS A 354 5.98 -9.21 26.64
N ARG A 355 4.99 -9.79 27.31
CA ARG A 355 5.08 -11.10 27.97
C ARG A 355 4.64 -12.28 27.10
N ILE A 356 4.03 -12.02 25.94
CA ILE A 356 3.61 -13.10 25.03
C ILE A 356 4.87 -13.71 24.41
N GLU A 357 5.18 -14.95 24.78
CA GLU A 357 6.31 -15.69 24.24
C GLU A 357 6.16 -15.90 22.72
N GLY A 358 7.26 -15.74 21.98
CA GLY A 358 7.26 -15.87 20.52
C GLY A 358 6.70 -14.66 19.76
N ALA A 359 6.11 -13.66 20.42
CA ALA A 359 5.62 -12.45 19.75
C ALA A 359 6.74 -11.51 19.31
N CYS A 360 7.88 -11.50 20.01
CA CYS A 360 9.03 -10.65 19.66
C CYS A 360 9.74 -11.18 18.42
N ILE A 361 9.48 -10.57 17.26
CA ILE A 361 10.06 -10.98 15.97
C ILE A 361 11.41 -10.29 15.68
N TYR A 362 11.68 -9.15 16.31
CA TYR A 362 12.92 -8.41 16.11
C TYR A 362 13.40 -7.78 17.42
N SER A 363 14.71 -7.89 17.64
CA SER A 363 15.43 -7.15 18.67
C SER A 363 16.68 -6.56 18.02
N GLY A 364 16.73 -5.24 17.92
CA GLY A 364 17.91 -4.51 17.49
C GLY A 364 19.08 -4.81 18.43
N ARG A 365 20.29 -4.90 17.87
CA ARG A 365 21.49 -5.01 18.70
C ARG A 365 21.63 -3.75 19.55
N SER A 366 21.70 -3.89 20.87
CA SER A 366 22.21 -2.84 21.75
C SER A 366 23.62 -2.50 21.28
N LEU A 367 23.87 -1.23 20.98
CA LEU A 367 25.23 -0.76 20.78
C LEU A 367 25.92 -0.64 22.13
#